data_AF-A0A6N6KMR1-F1
#
_entry.id   AF-A0A6N6KMR1-F1
#
_cell.length_a   1.000
_cell.length_b   1.000
_cell.length_c   1.000
_cell.angle_alpha   90.00
_cell.angle_beta   90.00
_cell.angle_gamma   90.00
#
_symmetry.space_group_name_H-M   'P 1'
#
loop_
_entity.id
_entity.type
_entity.pdbx_description
1 polymer ?
#
loop_
_entity_poly.entity_id
_entity_poly.type
_entity_poly.pdbx_seq_one_letter_code
_entity_poly.pdbx_strand_id
1 'polypeptide(L)'
;MYSKHNDKEEEIDAFVEDISITPLAIPMICGPGAITNSIILMEEANTIQHKIVFIVSVVLIMFATYLILISASRISKKLGDTGNKVLMRLMGLIVMVIAVEFFFSGLRPIVAEMLQ
;
A
#
# COMPACT_ATOMS: atom_id res chain seq x y z
N MET A 1 38.48 21.83 -5.66
CA MET A 1 37.25 22.26 -6.36
C MET A 1 36.42 21.08 -6.92
N TYR A 2 36.80 19.82 -6.68
CA TYR A 2 36.13 18.63 -7.22
C TYR A 2 35.07 17.98 -6.31
N SER A 3 34.88 18.44 -5.06
CA SER A 3 33.93 17.82 -4.13
C SER A 3 32.47 18.25 -4.34
N LYS A 4 32.23 19.47 -4.82
CA LYS A 4 30.91 20.13 -4.78
C LYS A 4 29.90 19.62 -5.84
N HIS A 5 30.35 18.83 -6.81
CA HIS A 5 29.46 18.20 -7.79
C HIS A 5 28.89 16.86 -7.29
N ASN A 6 29.69 16.06 -6.58
CA ASN A 6 29.29 14.73 -6.09
C ASN A 6 28.19 14.82 -5.01
N ASP A 7 28.31 15.81 -4.10
CA ASP A 7 27.33 16.02 -3.02
C ASP A 7 25.93 16.39 -3.56
N LYS A 8 25.86 17.05 -4.72
CA LYS A 8 24.58 17.44 -5.35
C LYS A 8 23.92 16.29 -6.09
N GLU A 9 24.69 15.42 -6.73
CA GLU A 9 24.16 14.23 -7.42
C GLU A 9 23.58 13.23 -6.41
N GLU A 10 24.26 13.01 -5.27
CA GLU A 10 23.75 12.13 -4.19
C GLU A 10 22.47 12.68 -3.52
N GLU A 11 22.36 13.99 -3.31
CA GLU A 11 21.13 14.62 -2.79
C GLU A 11 19.94 14.47 -3.76
N ILE A 12 20.19 14.58 -5.08
CA ILE A 12 19.13 14.45 -6.09
C ILE A 12 18.63 13.00 -6.15
N ASP A 13 19.52 12.01 -6.14
CA ASP A 13 19.15 10.59 -6.17
C ASP A 13 18.33 10.20 -4.92
N ALA A 14 18.74 10.65 -3.73
CA ALA A 14 17.98 10.42 -2.50
C ALA A 14 16.58 11.05 -2.54
N PHE A 15 16.45 12.25 -3.14
CA PHE A 15 15.17 12.94 -3.26
C PHE A 15 14.21 12.26 -4.25
N VAL A 16 14.75 11.69 -5.34
CA VAL A 16 13.98 10.94 -6.35
C VAL A 16 13.48 9.60 -5.77
N GLU A 17 14.26 8.95 -4.92
CA GLU A 17 13.88 7.73 -4.21
C GLU A 17 12.71 7.99 -3.24
N ASP A 18 12.78 9.06 -2.45
CA ASP A 18 11.74 9.43 -1.47
C ASP A 18 10.39 9.79 -2.12
N ILE A 19 10.44 10.55 -3.23
CA ILE A 19 9.24 10.90 -4.02
C ILE A 19 8.58 9.65 -4.61
N SER A 20 9.32 8.60 -4.96
CA SER A 20 8.77 7.38 -5.55
C SER A 20 8.13 6.44 -4.52
N ILE A 21 8.60 6.47 -3.27
CA ILE A 21 8.09 5.62 -2.18
C ILE A 21 6.76 6.17 -1.62
N THR A 22 6.61 7.49 -1.56
CA THR A 22 5.42 8.15 -0.98
C THR A 22 4.08 7.78 -1.66
N PRO A 23 3.93 7.80 -3.00
CA PRO A 23 2.68 7.39 -3.66
C PRO A 23 2.41 5.88 -3.54
N LEU A 24 3.42 5.08 -3.23
CA LEU A 24 3.34 3.63 -3.09
C LEU A 24 2.91 3.19 -1.68
N ALA A 25 3.17 4.03 -0.67
CA ALA A 25 2.72 3.77 0.70
C ALA A 25 1.19 3.64 0.81
N ILE A 26 0.45 4.47 0.05
CA ILE A 26 -1.03 4.44 0.04
C ILE A 26 -1.56 3.09 -0.49
N PRO A 27 -1.22 2.62 -1.70
CA PRO A 27 -1.70 1.33 -2.20
C PRO A 27 -1.20 0.15 -1.38
N MET A 28 -0.09 0.29 -0.65
CA MET A 28 0.40 -0.74 0.26
C MET A 28 -0.41 -0.84 1.57
N ILE A 29 -0.87 0.29 2.13
CA ILE A 29 -1.63 0.32 3.40
C ILE A 29 -3.13 0.12 3.16
N CYS A 30 -3.71 0.90 2.25
CA CYS A 30 -5.12 0.83 1.89
C CYS A 30 -5.21 0.44 0.42
N GLY A 31 -4.95 -0.85 0.18
CA GLY A 31 -5.11 -1.43 -1.13
C GLY A 31 -6.51 -1.14 -1.69
N PRO A 32 -6.61 -0.87 -2.98
CA PRO A 32 -7.86 -0.40 -3.58
C PRO A 32 -8.96 -1.47 -3.62
N GLY A 33 -8.61 -2.76 -3.66
CA GLY A 33 -9.56 -3.85 -3.42
C GLY A 33 -10.14 -3.82 -2.00
N ALA A 34 -9.32 -3.48 -1.00
CA ALA A 34 -9.80 -3.31 0.37
C ALA A 34 -10.72 -2.09 0.52
N ILE A 35 -10.46 -1.01 -0.23
CA ILE A 35 -11.36 0.16 -0.29
C ILE A 35 -12.72 -0.24 -0.88
N THR A 36 -12.73 -0.88 -2.06
CA THR A 36 -13.97 -1.34 -2.70
C THR A 36 -14.76 -2.28 -1.80
N ASN A 37 -14.10 -3.27 -1.19
CA ASN A 37 -14.75 -4.21 -0.29
C ASN A 37 -15.32 -3.53 0.97
N SER A 38 -14.62 -2.52 1.49
CA SER A 38 -15.11 -1.73 2.62
C SER A 38 -16.37 -0.93 2.27
N ILE A 39 -16.45 -0.39 1.05
CA ILE A 39 -17.65 0.31 0.55
C ILE A 39 -18.81 -0.69 0.41
N ILE A 40 -18.58 -1.83 -0.24
CA ILE A 40 -19.62 -2.87 -0.44
C ILE A 40 -20.12 -3.40 0.90
N LEU A 41 -19.22 -3.73 1.84
CA LEU A 41 -19.61 -4.22 3.17
C LEU A 41 -20.40 -3.19 3.97
N MET A 42 -20.10 -1.90 3.79
CA MET A 42 -20.86 -0.82 4.43
C MET A 42 -22.25 -0.63 3.79
N GLU A 43 -22.37 -0.88 2.49
CA GLU A 43 -23.64 -0.87 1.75
C GLU A 43 -24.52 -2.08 2.13
N GLU A 44 -23.92 -3.27 2.25
CA GLU A 44 -24.61 -4.50 2.68
C GLU A 44 -25.02 -4.48 4.16
N ALA A 45 -24.39 -3.65 4.99
CA ALA A 45 -24.68 -3.49 6.41
C ALA A 45 -26.02 -2.76 6.65
N ASN A 46 -27.13 -3.44 6.35
CA ASN A 46 -28.49 -2.92 6.47
C ASN A 46 -28.96 -2.76 7.93
N THR A 47 -28.45 -3.59 8.84
CA THR A 47 -28.81 -3.55 10.28
C THR A 47 -27.77 -2.76 11.08
N ILE A 48 -28.23 -2.02 12.10
CA ILE A 48 -27.37 -1.27 13.05
C ILE A 48 -26.30 -2.16 13.68
N GLN A 49 -26.63 -3.43 13.98
CA GLN A 49 -25.67 -4.41 14.51
C GLN A 49 -24.51 -4.67 13.54
N HIS A 50 -24.77 -4.86 12.24
CA HIS A 50 -23.73 -5.09 11.25
C HIS A 50 -22.83 -3.85 11.06
N LYS A 51 -23.41 -2.64 11.11
CA LYS A 51 -22.63 -1.40 11.05
C LYS A 51 -21.66 -1.27 12.23
N ILE A 52 -22.09 -1.61 13.45
CA ILE A 52 -21.23 -1.57 14.63
C ILE A 52 -20.07 -2.57 14.49
N VAL A 53 -20.35 -3.80 14.06
CA VAL A 53 -19.33 -4.83 13.84
C VAL A 53 -18.31 -4.38 12.79
N PHE A 54 -18.77 -3.79 11.69
CA PHE A 54 -17.89 -3.25 10.65
C PHE A 54 -16.97 -2.15 11.20
N ILE A 55 -17.51 -1.15 11.91
CA ILE A 55 -16.72 -0.07 12.49
C ILE A 55 -15.67 -0.59 13.48
N VAL A 56 -16.06 -1.52 14.36
CA VAL A 56 -15.12 -2.15 15.32
C VAL A 56 -13.99 -2.86 14.58
N SER A 57 -14.30 -3.54 13.47
CA SER A 57 -13.32 -4.25 12.65
C SER A 57 -12.32 -3.28 12.01
N VAL A 58 -12.80 -2.15 11.45
CA VAL A 58 -11.95 -1.10 10.88
C VAL A 58 -11.04 -0.49 11.95
N VAL A 59 -11.58 -0.18 13.13
CA VAL A 59 -10.80 0.38 14.25
C VAL A 59 -9.71 -0.61 14.71
N LEU A 60 -10.03 -1.91 14.78
CA LEU A 60 -9.05 -2.94 15.12
C LEU A 60 -7.91 -3.02 14.09
N ILE A 61 -8.24 -2.96 12.79
CA ILE A 61 -7.24 -2.96 11.72
C ILE A 61 -6.36 -1.70 11.82
N MET A 62 -6.95 -0.52 12.00
CA MET A 62 -6.19 0.73 12.18
C MET A 62 -5.26 0.64 13.39
N PHE A 63 -5.74 0.10 14.51
CA PHE A 63 -4.93 -0.09 15.71
C PHE A 63 -3.77 -1.05 15.47
N ALA A 64 -4.00 -2.17 14.80
CA ALA A 64 -2.94 -3.11 14.42
C ALA A 64 -1.89 -2.46 13.50
N THR A 65 -2.32 -1.72 12.47
CA THR A 65 -1.43 -0.98 11.57
C THR A 65 -0.61 0.06 12.32
N TYR A 66 -1.21 0.77 13.27
CA TYR A 66 -0.50 1.73 14.12
C TYR A 66 0.61 1.06 14.95
N LEU A 67 0.34 -0.12 15.54
CA LEU A 67 1.35 -0.88 16.28
C LEU A 67 2.50 -1.40 15.40
N ILE A 68 2.22 -1.70 14.13
CA ILE A 68 3.25 -2.06 13.16
C ILE A 68 4.11 -0.82 12.83
N LEU A 69 3.48 0.33 12.57
CA LEU A 69 4.18 1.58 12.26
C LEU A 69 5.09 2.06 13.39
N ILE A 70 4.65 2.01 14.65
CA ILE A 70 5.51 2.39 15.78
C ILE A 70 6.71 1.45 15.93
N SER A 71 6.54 0.17 15.55
CA SER A 71 7.60 -0.82 15.54
C SER A 71 8.50 -0.74 14.31
N ALA A 72 8.09 -0.02 13.26
CA ALA A 72 8.80 0.07 11.99
C ALA A 72 10.24 0.54 12.15
N SER A 73 10.50 1.52 13.04
CA SER A 73 11.86 2.00 13.32
C SER A 73 12.79 0.89 13.82
N ARG A 74 12.29 -0.06 14.63
CA ARG A 74 13.07 -1.22 15.07
C ARG A 74 13.23 -2.27 13.97
N ILE A 75 12.21 -2.43 13.14
CA ILE A 75 12.21 -3.36 12.00
C ILE A 75 13.25 -2.91 10.98
N SER A 76 13.26 -1.64 10.58
CA SER A 76 14.23 -1.08 9.62
C SER A 76 15.68 -1.25 10.11
N LYS A 77 15.93 -1.06 11.42
CA LYS A 77 17.26 -1.29 12.01
C LYS A 77 17.69 -2.76 12.00
N LYS A 78 16.75 -3.71 12.08
CA LYS A 78 17.06 -5.15 12.00
C LYS A 78 17.31 -5.63 10.57
N LEU A 79 16.64 -5.02 9.59
CA LEU A 79 16.78 -5.40 8.17
C LEU A 79 18.12 -4.96 7.56
N GLY A 80 18.67 -3.84 8.04
CA GLY A 80 19.92 -3.27 7.52
C GLY A 80 19.82 -2.87 6.05
N ASP A 81 20.96 -2.47 5.47
CA ASP A 81 20.99 -1.85 4.14
C ASP A 81 20.62 -2.84 3.02
N THR A 82 21.06 -4.09 3.12
CA THR A 82 20.70 -5.13 2.15
C THR A 82 19.20 -5.45 2.20
N GLY A 83 18.62 -5.53 3.40
CA GLY A 83 17.19 -5.77 3.57
C GLY A 83 16.34 -4.64 2.97
N ASN A 84 16.74 -3.39 3.19
CA ASN A 84 16.06 -2.23 2.61
C ASN A 84 16.11 -2.23 1.07
N LYS A 85 17.26 -2.58 0.47
CA LYS A 85 17.39 -2.72 -1.00
C LYS A 85 16.46 -3.80 -1.55
N VAL A 86 16.30 -4.92 -0.86
CA VAL A 86 15.35 -5.98 -1.26
C VAL A 86 13.91 -5.50 -1.11
N LEU A 87 13.57 -4.83 -0.01
CA LEU A 87 12.23 -4.27 0.18
C LEU A 87 11.85 -3.30 -0.95
N MET A 88 12.74 -2.40 -1.34
CA MET A 88 12.47 -1.47 -2.45
C MET A 88 12.18 -2.20 -3.77
N ARG A 89 12.88 -3.31 -4.06
CA ARG A 89 12.56 -4.16 -5.21
C ARG A 89 11.19 -4.82 -5.08
N LEU A 90 10.84 -5.31 -3.89
CA LEU A 90 9.53 -5.92 -3.62
C LEU A 90 8.39 -4.91 -3.78
N MET A 91 8.57 -3.66 -3.37
CA MET A 91 7.58 -2.58 -3.58
C MET A 91 7.20 -2.47 -5.07
N GLY A 92 8.19 -2.45 -5.97
CA GLY A 92 7.95 -2.41 -7.41
C GLY A 92 7.21 -3.65 -7.94
N LEU A 93 7.58 -4.84 -7.46
CA LEU A 93 6.90 -6.09 -7.84
C LEU A 93 5.44 -6.11 -7.36
N ILE A 94 5.17 -5.64 -6.14
CA ILE A 94 3.82 -5.55 -5.58
C ILE A 94 2.97 -4.59 -6.41
N VAL A 95 3.50 -3.42 -6.81
CA VAL A 95 2.77 -2.49 -7.69
C VAL A 95 2.40 -3.14 -9.01
N MET A 96 3.31 -3.90 -9.61
CA MET A 96 3.02 -4.64 -10.84
C MET A 96 1.87 -5.63 -10.64
N VAL A 97 1.87 -6.37 -9.52
CA VAL A 97 0.78 -7.30 -9.18
C VAL A 97 -0.53 -6.56 -8.96
N ILE A 98 -0.54 -5.46 -8.20
CA ILE A 98 -1.73 -4.63 -7.95
C ILE A 98 -2.30 -4.11 -9.28
N ALA A 99 -1.45 -3.70 -10.23
CA ALA A 99 -1.90 -3.26 -11.54
C ALA A 99 -2.60 -4.38 -12.33
N VAL A 100 -2.08 -5.61 -12.26
CA VAL A 100 -2.73 -6.78 -12.88
C VAL A 100 -4.04 -7.13 -12.17
N GLU A 101 -4.07 -7.13 -10.84
CA GLU A 101 -5.30 -7.37 -10.08
C GLU A 101 -6.41 -6.41 -10.49
N PHE A 102 -6.08 -5.13 -10.60
CA PHE A 102 -7.00 -4.10 -11.08
C PHE A 102 -7.53 -4.33 -12.48
N PHE A 103 -6.66 -4.70 -13.41
CA PHE A 103 -7.05 -5.00 -14.77
C PHE A 103 -8.10 -6.13 -14.79
N PHE A 104 -7.87 -7.21 -14.02
CA PHE A 104 -8.82 -8.30 -13.92
C PHE A 104 -10.09 -7.94 -13.15
N SER A 105 -10.00 -7.21 -12.03
CA SER A 105 -11.17 -6.77 -11.27
C SER A 105 -12.09 -5.89 -12.09
N GLY A 106 -11.56 -5.03 -12.98
CA GLY A 106 -12.35 -4.23 -13.90
C GLY A 106 -12.93 -5.01 -15.08
N LEU A 107 -12.17 -5.95 -15.65
CA LEU A 107 -12.61 -6.71 -16.84
C LEU A 107 -13.59 -7.84 -16.55
N ARG A 108 -13.47 -8.51 -15.40
CA ARG A 108 -14.34 -9.63 -15.00
C ARG A 108 -15.84 -9.33 -15.14
N PRO A 109 -16.38 -8.22 -14.59
CA PRO A 109 -17.81 -7.93 -14.71
C PRO A 109 -18.24 -7.73 -16.17
N ILE A 110 -17.43 -7.03 -16.97
CA ILE A 110 -17.73 -6.72 -18.38
C ILE A 110 -17.81 -8.01 -19.22
N VAL A 111 -16.84 -8.90 -19.07
CA VAL A 111 -16.81 -10.16 -19.84
C VAL A 111 -17.94 -11.10 -19.39
N ALA A 112 -18.27 -11.11 -18.10
CA ALA A 112 -19.40 -11.89 -17.58
C ALA A 112 -20.74 -11.39 -18.15
N GLU A 113 -20.92 -10.07 -18.25
CA GLU A 113 -22.12 -9.44 -18.79
C GLU A 113 -22.31 -9.69 -20.29
N MET A 114 -21.23 -9.85 -21.07
CA MET A 114 -21.31 -10.19 -22.50
C MET A 114 -21.62 -11.68 -22.79
N LEU A 115 -21.39 -12.57 -21.81
CA LEU A 115 -21.62 -14.02 -21.96
C LEU A 115 -23.00 -14.48 -21.48
N GLN A 116 -23.76 -13.60 -20.81
CA GLN A 116 -25.16 -13.84 -20.40
C GLN A 116 -26.13 -13.23 -21.41
#